data_AF-A0A068YLL6-F1
#
_entry.id   AF-A0A068YLL6-F1
#
_cell.length_a   1.000
_cell.length_b   1.000
_cell.length_c   1.000
_cell.angle_alpha   90.00
_cell.angle_beta   90.00
_cell.angle_gamma   90.00
#
_symmetry.space_group_name_H-M   'P 1'
#
loop_
_entity.id
_entity.type
_entity.pdbx_description
1 polymer ?
#
loop_
_entity_poly.entity_id
_entity_poly.type
_entity_poly.pdbx_seq_one_letter_code
_entity_poly.pdbx_strand_id
1 'polypeptide(L)'
;MKTKSKSRYKHLIMPKREDQAVTYELKINQLEEFEEAFKKLCDLLGVTEVEKIVEIFISKEAEINRAVEYTNAQDFDCSKIKEEIDQLEEEKAKTLDEMKANAKLFREQILHLDEKYTNARAKAMALTRSLRRARRKAKHVLRGIKFLTAVVHLDTDAEADLDSSPQGRAEKTMMALEQRIGQIYDLYKELKNKSEDGVTTKVPDTPTNLQTDSALSEDNATTDGIDDLPSVGETFDEISVDSGNISQPISEAQLRKLML
;
A
#
# COMPACT_ATOMS: atom_id res chain seq x y z
N MET A 1 23.44 -52.84 87.36
CA MET A 1 23.75 -52.82 85.90
C MET A 1 23.37 -51.46 85.32
N LYS A 2 24.35 -50.79 84.67
CA LYS A 2 24.26 -49.67 83.72
C LYS A 2 23.08 -48.67 83.82
N THR A 3 23.39 -47.44 84.21
CA THR A 3 22.82 -46.24 83.54
C THR A 3 23.91 -45.19 83.33
N LYS A 4 23.89 -44.61 82.13
CA LYS A 4 24.96 -43.82 81.50
C LYS A 4 24.87 -42.36 81.94
N SER A 5 25.96 -41.79 82.46
CA SER A 5 26.05 -40.34 82.65
C SER A 5 26.49 -39.69 81.32
N LYS A 6 25.55 -39.02 80.65
CA LYS A 6 25.82 -38.22 79.44
C LYS A 6 26.49 -36.91 79.87
N SER A 7 27.77 -36.73 79.55
CA SER A 7 28.40 -35.41 79.62
C SER A 7 27.80 -34.52 78.54
N ARG A 8 27.18 -33.40 78.95
CA ARG A 8 26.87 -32.29 78.05
C ARG A 8 28.01 -31.29 78.17
N TYR A 9 28.96 -31.35 77.25
CA TYR A 9 29.81 -30.21 76.98
C TYR A 9 28.90 -29.08 76.49
N LYS A 10 28.69 -28.05 77.33
CA LYS A 10 28.20 -26.77 76.86
C LYS A 10 29.33 -26.17 76.03
N HIS A 11 29.15 -26.12 74.72
CA HIS A 11 29.95 -25.23 73.88
C HIS A 11 29.78 -23.81 74.43
N LEU A 12 30.85 -23.28 75.00
CA LEU A 12 30.99 -21.86 75.27
C LEU A 12 31.07 -21.20 73.89
N ILE A 13 29.94 -20.68 73.40
CA ILE A 13 29.92 -19.83 72.21
C ILE A 13 30.62 -18.54 72.62
N MET A 14 31.91 -18.43 72.29
CA MET A 14 32.61 -17.15 72.30
C MET A 14 31.98 -16.28 71.20
N PRO A 15 31.55 -15.05 71.49
CA PRO A 15 31.04 -14.16 70.46
C PRO A 15 32.18 -13.83 69.48
N LYS A 16 31.87 -13.89 68.17
CA LYS A 16 32.78 -13.69 67.04
C LYS A 16 33.55 -12.37 67.17
N ARG A 17 34.88 -12.43 67.19
CA ARG A 17 35.76 -11.25 67.12
C ARG A 17 35.75 -10.55 65.75
N GLU A 18 35.34 -11.25 64.69
CA GLU A 18 35.29 -10.71 63.32
C GLU A 18 34.25 -9.60 63.14
N ASP A 19 33.09 -9.71 63.78
CA ASP A 19 32.04 -8.67 63.70
C ASP A 19 32.49 -7.36 64.38
N GLN A 20 33.34 -7.43 65.41
CA GLN A 20 33.87 -6.24 66.08
C GLN A 20 34.91 -5.51 65.22
N ALA A 21 35.79 -6.23 64.51
CA ALA A 21 36.81 -5.62 63.67
C ALA A 21 36.21 -4.82 62.50
N VAL A 22 35.22 -5.38 61.80
CA VAL A 22 34.48 -4.68 60.73
C VAL A 22 33.73 -3.45 61.28
N THR A 23 33.19 -3.56 62.51
CA THR A 23 32.54 -2.43 63.17
C THR A 23 33.54 -1.32 63.52
N TYR A 24 34.76 -1.65 63.92
CA TYR A 24 35.81 -0.67 64.20
C TYR A 24 36.33 0.00 62.93
N GLU A 25 36.53 -0.74 61.84
CA GLU A 25 36.91 -0.19 60.53
C GLU A 25 35.85 0.79 60.00
N LEU A 26 34.56 0.43 60.08
CA LEU A 26 33.48 1.33 59.71
C LEU A 26 33.52 2.64 60.53
N LYS A 27 33.80 2.54 61.84
CA LYS A 27 33.90 3.71 62.72
C LYS A 27 35.13 4.56 62.46
N ILE A 28 36.26 3.95 62.09
CA ILE A 28 37.48 4.66 61.73
C ILE A 28 37.25 5.44 60.43
N ASN A 29 36.66 4.81 59.40
CA ASN A 29 36.33 5.50 58.15
C ASN A 29 35.37 6.67 58.38
N GLN A 30 34.36 6.50 59.26
CA GLN A 30 33.48 7.59 59.65
C GLN A 30 34.23 8.73 60.35
N LEU A 31 35.19 8.41 61.22
CA LEU A 31 36.02 9.41 61.89
C LEU A 31 36.91 10.18 60.92
N GLU A 32 37.49 9.50 59.94
CA GLU A 32 38.26 10.12 58.86
C GLU A 32 37.40 11.04 58.00
N GLU A 33 36.18 10.62 57.66
CA GLU A 33 35.20 11.46 56.95
C GLU A 33 34.83 12.72 57.77
N PHE A 34 34.60 12.58 59.08
CA PHE A 34 34.32 13.72 59.95
C PHE A 34 35.51 14.65 60.10
N GLU A 35 36.73 14.12 60.18
CA GLU A 35 37.95 14.92 60.27
C GLU A 35 38.18 15.72 58.98
N GLU A 36 37.96 15.10 57.81
CA GLU A 36 38.03 15.78 56.53
C GLU A 36 36.93 16.84 56.38
N ALA A 37 35.70 16.53 56.78
CA ALA A 37 34.59 17.47 56.77
C ALA A 37 34.86 18.67 57.70
N PHE A 38 35.40 18.42 58.89
CA PHE A 38 35.73 19.46 59.85
C PHE A 38 36.85 20.37 59.33
N LYS A 39 37.89 19.79 58.72
CA LYS A 39 38.97 20.57 58.08
C LYS A 39 38.43 21.48 56.98
N LYS A 40 37.56 20.96 56.11
CA LYS A 40 36.88 21.77 55.08
C LYS A 40 36.04 22.89 55.70
N LEU A 41 35.34 22.62 56.80
CA LEU A 41 34.54 23.61 57.51
C LEU A 41 35.40 24.75 58.08
N CYS A 42 36.55 24.42 58.69
CA CYS A 42 37.51 25.40 59.19
C CYS A 42 38.05 26.28 58.06
N ASP A 43 38.41 25.68 56.92
CA ASP A 43 38.90 26.40 55.74
C ASP A 43 37.84 27.36 55.17
N LEU A 44 36.57 26.95 55.18
CA LEU A 44 35.45 27.71 54.61
C LEU A 44 34.98 28.85 55.51
N LEU A 45 35.01 28.65 56.83
CA LEU A 45 34.64 29.66 57.82
C LEU A 45 35.81 30.58 58.19
N GLY A 46 37.06 30.17 57.92
CA GLY A 46 38.27 30.88 58.33
C GLY A 46 38.49 30.86 59.85
N VAL A 47 37.85 29.92 60.55
CA VAL A 47 37.87 29.80 62.02
C VAL A 47 38.28 28.38 62.38
N THR A 48 39.26 28.25 63.27
CA THR A 48 39.78 26.95 63.73
C THR A 48 39.29 26.56 65.13
N GLU A 49 38.69 27.50 65.86
CA GLU A 49 38.14 27.26 67.20
C GLU A 49 36.73 26.67 67.11
N VAL A 50 36.56 25.47 67.67
CA VAL A 50 35.29 24.72 67.67
C VAL A 50 34.15 25.55 68.29
N GLU A 51 34.41 26.25 69.39
CA GLU A 51 33.39 27.04 70.11
C GLU A 51 32.84 28.17 69.24
N LYS A 52 33.72 28.89 68.53
CA LYS A 52 33.33 29.96 67.60
C LYS A 52 32.57 29.42 66.38
N ILE A 53 32.95 28.25 65.87
CA ILE A 53 32.21 27.57 64.80
C ILE A 53 30.79 27.26 65.28
N VAL A 54 30.63 26.72 66.49
CA VAL A 54 29.32 26.41 67.08
C VAL A 54 28.49 27.68 67.26
N GLU A 55 29.06 28.78 67.74
CA GLU A 55 28.36 30.07 67.85
C GLU A 55 27.86 30.60 66.50
N ILE A 56 28.68 30.47 65.44
CA ILE A 56 28.28 30.86 64.08
C ILE A 56 27.11 30.00 63.58
N PHE A 57 27.15 28.68 63.83
CA PHE A 57 26.06 27.78 63.46
C PHE A 57 24.78 28.11 64.22
N ILE A 58 24.83 28.36 65.52
CA ILE A 58 23.67 28.78 66.31
C ILE A 58 23.11 30.11 65.78
N SER A 59 23.99 31.08 65.49
CA SER A 59 23.56 32.38 64.95
C SER A 59 22.93 32.29 63.56
N LYS A 60 23.25 31.25 62.77
CA LYS A 60 22.76 31.06 61.40
C LYS A 60 21.81 29.87 61.25
N GLU A 61 21.41 29.23 62.33
CA GLU A 61 20.64 27.98 62.33
C GLU A 61 19.37 28.10 61.49
N ALA A 62 18.63 29.21 61.64
CA ALA A 62 17.41 29.46 60.89
C ALA A 62 17.65 29.57 59.36
N GLU A 63 18.77 30.18 58.96
CA GLU A 63 19.14 30.34 57.54
C GLU A 63 19.60 29.01 56.94
N ILE A 64 20.37 28.23 57.71
CA ILE A 64 20.80 26.87 57.36
C ILE A 64 19.58 25.96 57.19
N ASN A 65 18.65 25.95 58.15
CA ASN A 65 17.44 25.12 58.10
C ASN A 65 16.59 25.47 56.86
N ARG A 66 16.42 26.76 56.58
CA ARG A 66 15.70 27.21 55.37
C ARG A 66 16.39 26.77 54.08
N ALA A 67 17.72 26.82 54.03
CA ALA A 67 18.48 26.35 52.86
C ALA A 67 18.35 24.84 52.67
N VAL A 68 18.37 24.06 53.76
CA VAL A 68 18.17 22.60 53.71
C VAL A 68 16.76 22.25 53.24
N GLU A 69 15.74 22.91 53.78
CA GLU A 69 14.35 22.71 53.34
C GLU A 69 14.17 23.03 51.84
N TYR A 70 14.76 24.14 51.39
CA TYR A 70 14.74 24.53 49.98
C TYR A 70 15.44 23.51 49.09
N THR A 71 16.61 23.04 49.49
CA THR A 71 17.38 22.04 48.72
C THR A 71 16.60 20.72 48.63
N ASN A 72 16.01 20.27 49.74
CA ASN A 72 15.19 19.05 49.75
C ASN A 72 13.95 19.19 48.85
N ALA A 73 13.28 20.34 48.86
CA ALA A 73 12.14 20.60 47.98
C ALA A 73 12.56 20.61 46.50
N GLN A 74 13.71 21.23 46.20
CA GLN A 74 14.26 21.28 44.85
C GLN A 74 14.67 19.88 44.36
N ASP A 75 15.30 19.06 45.20
CA ASP A 75 15.69 17.70 44.85
C ASP A 75 14.46 16.82 44.57
N PHE A 76 13.38 17.02 45.32
CA PHE A 76 12.10 16.37 45.06
C PHE A 76 11.52 16.79 43.71
N ASP A 77 11.48 18.09 43.41
CA ASP A 77 10.99 18.61 42.14
C ASP A 77 11.84 18.13 40.97
N CYS A 78 13.18 18.14 41.11
CA CYS A 78 14.10 17.60 40.11
C CYS A 78 13.86 16.11 39.85
N SER A 79 13.61 15.33 40.91
CA SER A 79 13.29 13.90 40.78
C SER A 79 12.00 13.69 40.00
N LYS A 80 10.96 14.49 40.29
CA LYS A 80 9.68 14.43 39.59
C LYS A 80 9.79 14.83 38.12
N ILE A 81 10.51 15.90 37.82
CA ILE A 81 10.76 16.34 36.43
C ILE A 81 11.52 15.26 35.66
N LYS A 82 12.49 14.60 36.30
CA LYS A 82 13.23 13.51 35.68
C LYS A 82 12.32 12.32 35.34
N GLU A 83 11.43 11.93 36.24
CA GLU A 83 10.45 10.88 35.98
C GLU A 83 9.51 11.24 34.81
N GLU A 84 9.07 12.50 34.72
CA GLU A 84 8.25 12.99 33.61
C GLU A 84 9.00 12.97 32.28
N ILE A 85 10.29 13.35 32.27
CA ILE A 85 11.15 13.25 31.08
C ILE A 85 11.27 11.79 30.63
N ASP A 86 11.56 10.88 31.55
CA ASP A 86 11.73 9.46 31.24
C ASP A 86 10.43 8.86 30.65
N GLN A 87 9.27 9.23 31.20
CA GLN A 87 7.96 8.82 30.67
C GLN A 87 7.70 9.38 29.26
N LEU A 88 8.01 10.65 29.02
CA LEU A 88 7.85 11.29 27.72
C LEU A 88 8.80 10.69 26.66
N GLU A 89 10.01 10.30 27.05
CA GLU A 89 10.95 9.60 26.16
C GLU A 89 10.44 8.21 25.78
N GLU A 90 9.85 7.47 26.73
CA GLU A 90 9.22 6.18 26.47
C GLU A 90 8.01 6.32 25.53
N GLU A 91 7.13 7.29 25.77
CA GLU A 91 5.97 7.55 24.92
C GLU A 91 6.40 7.96 23.51
N LYS A 92 7.44 8.81 23.38
CA LYS A 92 8.02 9.17 22.10
C LYS A 92 8.58 7.97 21.36
N ALA A 93 9.29 7.07 22.04
CA ALA A 93 9.83 5.86 21.41
C ALA A 93 8.69 4.96 20.89
N LYS A 94 7.66 4.74 21.72
CA LYS A 94 6.50 3.94 21.36
C LYS A 94 5.73 4.50 20.18
N THR A 95 5.41 5.79 20.20
CA THR A 95 4.70 6.46 19.10
C THR A 95 5.49 6.40 17.79
N LEU A 96 6.81 6.55 17.84
CA LEU A 96 7.67 6.46 16.67
C LEU A 96 7.67 5.04 16.06
N ASP A 97 7.69 4.01 16.89
CA ASP A 97 7.60 2.62 16.44
C ASP A 97 6.22 2.28 15.85
N GLU A 98 5.14 2.77 16.46
CA GLU A 98 3.78 2.67 15.91
C GLU A 98 3.67 3.38 14.54
N MET A 99 4.25 4.58 14.40
CA MET A 99 4.28 5.31 13.13
C MET A 99 5.05 4.53 12.05
N LYS A 100 6.19 3.92 12.39
CA LYS A 100 6.96 3.07 11.46
C LYS A 100 6.16 1.85 11.01
N ALA A 101 5.51 1.17 11.95
CA ALA A 101 4.69 0.00 11.66
C ALA A 101 3.53 0.36 10.72
N ASN A 102 2.82 1.46 11.01
CA ASN A 102 1.75 1.98 10.18
C ASN A 102 2.24 2.39 8.78
N ALA A 103 3.37 3.08 8.68
CA ALA A 103 3.95 3.47 7.39
C ALA A 103 4.27 2.24 6.52
N LYS A 104 4.78 1.16 7.12
CA LYS A 104 5.01 -0.11 6.42
C LYS A 104 3.69 -0.72 5.92
N LEU A 105 2.68 -0.74 6.77
CA LEU A 105 1.36 -1.29 6.46
C LEU A 105 0.68 -0.51 5.32
N PHE A 106 0.74 0.82 5.35
CA PHE A 106 0.25 1.67 4.27
C PHE A 106 1.01 1.42 2.96
N ARG A 107 2.33 1.26 3.02
CA ARG A 107 3.12 0.94 1.83
C ARG A 107 2.72 -0.39 1.20
N GLU A 108 2.50 -1.42 2.01
CA GLU A 108 2.02 -2.73 1.55
C GLU A 108 0.61 -2.63 0.92
N GLN A 109 -0.29 -1.85 1.51
CA GLN A 109 -1.62 -1.60 0.96
C GLN A 109 -1.56 -0.88 -0.41
N ILE A 110 -0.69 0.12 -0.54
CA ILE A 110 -0.48 0.84 -1.81
C ILE A 110 0.02 -0.12 -2.89
N LEU A 111 1.02 -0.95 -2.59
CA LEU A 111 1.56 -1.92 -3.55
C LEU A 111 0.49 -2.92 -4.01
N HIS A 112 -0.31 -3.43 -3.08
CA HIS A 112 -1.39 -4.35 -3.41
C HIS A 112 -2.52 -3.69 -4.23
N LEU A 113 -2.82 -2.41 -3.97
CA LEU A 113 -3.78 -1.65 -4.79
C LEU A 113 -3.23 -1.39 -6.19
N ASP A 114 -1.95 -1.08 -6.33
CA ASP A 114 -1.31 -0.89 -7.63
C ASP A 114 -1.29 -2.19 -8.45
N GLU A 115 -1.00 -3.33 -7.80
CA GLU A 115 -1.11 -4.65 -8.43
C GLU A 115 -2.55 -4.95 -8.90
N LYS A 116 -3.56 -4.64 -8.07
CA LYS A 116 -4.97 -4.80 -8.47
C LYS A 116 -5.33 -3.88 -9.63
N TYR A 117 -4.88 -2.64 -9.59
CA TYR A 117 -5.15 -1.64 -10.63
C TYR A 117 -4.52 -2.05 -11.97
N THR A 118 -3.24 -2.42 -11.97
CA THR A 118 -2.52 -2.89 -13.17
C THR A 118 -3.18 -4.13 -13.76
N ASN A 119 -3.57 -5.10 -12.94
CA ASN A 119 -4.31 -6.29 -13.38
C ASN A 119 -5.69 -5.95 -13.97
N ALA A 120 -6.45 -5.08 -13.32
CA ALA A 120 -7.75 -4.63 -13.81
C ALA A 120 -7.62 -3.87 -15.14
N ARG A 121 -6.62 -3.00 -15.25
CA ARG A 121 -6.30 -2.25 -16.47
C ARG A 121 -5.94 -3.19 -17.62
N ALA A 122 -5.12 -4.21 -17.37
CA ALA A 122 -4.77 -5.21 -18.37
C ALA A 122 -6.00 -5.98 -18.87
N LYS A 123 -6.88 -6.42 -17.95
CA LYS A 123 -8.15 -7.08 -18.30
C LYS A 123 -9.08 -6.16 -19.11
N ALA A 124 -9.20 -4.90 -18.71
CA ALA A 124 -9.99 -3.91 -19.43
C ALA A 124 -9.48 -3.73 -20.87
N MET A 125 -8.16 -3.57 -21.05
CA MET A 125 -7.55 -3.47 -22.39
C MET A 125 -7.81 -4.74 -23.24
N ALA A 126 -7.71 -5.93 -22.64
CA ALA A 126 -8.01 -7.19 -23.32
C ALA A 126 -9.48 -7.26 -23.78
N LEU A 127 -10.41 -6.88 -22.90
CA LEU A 127 -11.84 -6.79 -23.21
C LEU A 127 -12.12 -5.78 -24.33
N THR A 128 -11.53 -4.58 -24.30
CA THR A 128 -11.68 -3.59 -25.36
C THR A 128 -11.18 -4.12 -26.72
N ARG A 129 -10.04 -4.83 -26.74
CA ARG A 129 -9.53 -5.47 -27.96
C ARG A 129 -10.47 -6.56 -28.46
N SER A 130 -10.99 -7.40 -27.57
CA SER A 130 -11.97 -8.44 -27.89
C SER A 130 -13.25 -7.85 -28.49
N LEU A 131 -13.80 -6.82 -27.84
CA LEU A 131 -14.99 -6.11 -28.31
C LEU A 131 -14.78 -5.48 -29.69
N ARG A 132 -13.61 -4.86 -29.94
CA ARG A 132 -13.28 -4.30 -31.25
C ARG A 132 -13.24 -5.40 -32.33
N ARG A 133 -12.66 -6.57 -32.02
CA ARG A 133 -12.64 -7.72 -32.93
C ARG A 133 -14.05 -8.25 -33.20
N ALA A 134 -14.86 -8.43 -32.16
CA ALA A 134 -16.25 -8.88 -32.28
C ALA A 134 -17.08 -7.91 -33.14
N ARG A 135 -16.96 -6.60 -32.90
CA ARG A 135 -17.64 -5.57 -33.69
C ARG A 135 -17.25 -5.60 -35.17
N ARG A 136 -15.98 -5.85 -35.50
CA ARG A 136 -15.55 -6.03 -36.89
C ARG A 136 -16.22 -7.25 -37.51
N LYS A 137 -16.21 -8.41 -36.83
CA LYS A 137 -16.87 -9.63 -37.31
C LYS A 137 -18.36 -9.42 -37.54
N ALA A 138 -19.07 -8.80 -36.60
CA ALA A 138 -20.49 -8.47 -36.75
C ALA A 138 -20.77 -7.59 -37.99
N LYS A 139 -19.92 -6.58 -38.25
CA LYS A 139 -20.02 -5.77 -39.47
C LYS A 139 -19.79 -6.57 -40.76
N HIS A 140 -18.91 -7.58 -40.75
CA HIS A 140 -18.72 -8.47 -41.89
C HIS A 140 -19.95 -9.35 -42.13
N VAL A 141 -20.49 -9.95 -41.07
CA VAL A 141 -21.71 -10.77 -41.15
C VAL A 141 -22.88 -9.95 -41.68
N LEU A 142 -23.11 -8.75 -41.14
CA LEU A 142 -24.20 -7.88 -41.59
C LEU A 142 -24.07 -7.49 -43.07
N ARG A 143 -22.84 -7.26 -43.56
CA ARG A 143 -22.60 -7.02 -45.00
C ARG A 143 -22.91 -8.27 -45.84
N GLY A 144 -22.53 -9.46 -45.36
CA GLY A 144 -22.83 -10.72 -46.01
C GLY A 144 -24.34 -10.98 -46.11
N ILE A 145 -25.10 -10.75 -45.03
CA ILE A 145 -26.56 -10.83 -45.02
C ILE A 145 -27.15 -9.91 -46.09
N LYS A 146 -26.77 -8.62 -46.09
CA LYS A 146 -27.26 -7.65 -47.09
C LYS A 146 -26.95 -8.07 -48.53
N PHE A 147 -25.75 -8.61 -48.77
CA PHE A 147 -25.38 -9.13 -50.08
C PHE A 147 -26.26 -10.30 -50.51
N LEU A 148 -26.47 -11.29 -49.63
CA LEU A 148 -27.33 -12.44 -49.92
C LEU A 148 -28.78 -12.04 -50.14
N THR A 149 -29.32 -11.10 -49.35
CA THR A 149 -30.67 -10.54 -49.54
C THR A 149 -30.84 -9.95 -50.93
N ALA A 150 -29.84 -9.19 -51.41
CA ALA A 150 -29.86 -8.63 -52.76
C ALA A 150 -29.79 -9.73 -53.85
N VAL A 151 -28.93 -10.74 -53.70
CA VAL A 151 -28.80 -11.83 -54.70
C VAL A 151 -30.06 -12.68 -54.79
N VAL A 152 -30.67 -13.00 -53.65
CA VAL A 152 -31.84 -13.87 -53.56
C VAL A 152 -33.15 -13.11 -53.85
N HIS A 153 -33.06 -11.79 -54.09
CA HIS A 153 -34.21 -10.90 -54.31
C HIS A 153 -35.25 -11.07 -53.18
N LEU A 154 -34.76 -11.11 -51.94
CA LEU A 154 -35.60 -11.19 -50.77
C LEU A 154 -36.04 -9.77 -50.41
N ASP A 155 -37.28 -9.40 -50.74
CA ASP A 155 -37.91 -8.16 -50.30
C ASP A 155 -38.19 -8.24 -48.79
N THR A 156 -37.21 -7.85 -48.00
CA THR A 156 -37.42 -7.62 -46.57
C THR A 156 -38.07 -6.26 -46.38
N ASP A 157 -39.35 -6.24 -46.00
CA ASP A 157 -40.09 -5.04 -45.66
C ASP A 157 -39.40 -4.33 -44.48
N ALA A 158 -38.62 -3.29 -44.80
CA ALA A 158 -37.73 -2.62 -43.85
C ALA A 158 -38.48 -1.85 -42.76
N GLU A 159 -39.78 -1.58 -42.96
CA GLU A 159 -40.62 -0.75 -42.10
C GLU A 159 -41.46 -1.57 -41.09
N ALA A 160 -41.58 -2.89 -41.26
CA ALA A 160 -42.50 -3.71 -40.45
C ALA A 160 -42.00 -4.05 -39.03
N ASP A 161 -40.74 -3.73 -38.68
CA ASP A 161 -40.11 -4.24 -37.44
C ASP A 161 -39.15 -3.23 -36.78
N LEU A 162 -39.56 -1.97 -36.69
CA LEU A 162 -38.79 -0.89 -36.04
C LEU A 162 -38.55 -1.11 -34.55
N ASP A 163 -39.40 -1.90 -33.88
CA ASP A 163 -39.33 -2.18 -32.43
C ASP A 163 -38.29 -3.24 -32.05
N SER A 164 -37.73 -3.96 -33.02
CA SER A 164 -36.73 -4.99 -32.73
C SER A 164 -35.30 -4.45 -32.72
N SER A 165 -34.50 -5.00 -31.79
CA SER A 165 -33.09 -4.66 -31.68
C SER A 165 -32.36 -4.93 -33.00
N PRO A 166 -31.27 -4.21 -33.33
CA PRO A 166 -30.53 -4.42 -34.57
C PRO A 166 -30.05 -5.88 -34.75
N GLN A 167 -29.79 -6.57 -33.65
CA GLN A 167 -29.45 -7.99 -33.65
C GLN A 167 -30.67 -8.87 -33.97
N GLY A 168 -31.82 -8.61 -33.33
CA GLY A 168 -33.06 -9.33 -33.60
C GLY A 168 -33.52 -9.20 -35.05
N ARG A 169 -33.35 -8.03 -35.66
CA ARG A 169 -33.60 -7.85 -37.11
C ARG A 169 -32.66 -8.68 -37.97
N ALA A 170 -31.36 -8.63 -37.68
CA ALA A 170 -30.37 -9.41 -38.45
C ALA A 170 -30.66 -10.91 -38.39
N GLU A 171 -31.00 -11.44 -37.21
CA GLU A 171 -31.37 -12.85 -37.02
C GLU A 171 -32.64 -13.23 -37.81
N LYS A 172 -33.71 -12.43 -37.75
CA LYS A 172 -34.92 -12.66 -38.53
C LYS A 172 -34.65 -12.64 -40.04
N THR A 173 -33.85 -11.68 -40.52
CA THR A 173 -33.50 -11.62 -41.95
C THR A 173 -32.66 -12.81 -42.40
N MET A 174 -31.74 -13.31 -41.56
CA MET A 174 -30.96 -14.50 -41.88
C MET A 174 -31.86 -15.74 -41.96
N MET A 175 -32.81 -15.90 -41.05
CA MET A 175 -33.75 -17.02 -41.07
C MET A 175 -34.63 -17.00 -42.33
N ALA A 176 -35.12 -15.83 -42.73
CA ALA A 176 -35.88 -15.66 -43.97
C ALA A 176 -35.05 -15.97 -45.22
N LEU A 177 -33.77 -15.57 -45.22
CA LEU A 177 -32.80 -15.93 -46.26
C LEU A 177 -32.62 -17.43 -46.38
N GLU A 178 -32.37 -18.13 -45.26
CA GLU A 178 -32.19 -19.58 -45.23
C GLU A 178 -33.41 -20.31 -45.80
N GLN A 179 -34.62 -19.90 -45.38
CA GLN A 179 -35.87 -20.45 -45.91
C GLN A 179 -36.01 -20.23 -47.42
N ARG A 180 -35.71 -19.03 -47.91
CA ARG A 180 -35.83 -18.71 -49.34
C ARG A 180 -34.80 -19.44 -50.19
N ILE A 181 -33.57 -19.56 -49.73
CA ILE A 181 -32.53 -20.36 -50.38
C ILE A 181 -32.96 -21.84 -50.44
N GLY A 182 -33.52 -22.38 -49.36
CA GLY A 182 -34.09 -23.74 -49.33
C GLY A 182 -35.18 -23.93 -50.39
N GLN A 183 -36.13 -23.00 -50.48
CA GLN A 183 -37.19 -23.05 -51.51
C GLN A 183 -36.63 -23.03 -52.93
N ILE A 184 -35.64 -22.17 -53.21
CA ILE A 184 -34.99 -22.11 -54.54
C ILE A 184 -34.29 -23.43 -54.85
N TYR A 185 -33.61 -24.02 -53.87
CA TYR A 185 -32.93 -25.30 -54.02
C TYR A 185 -33.92 -26.45 -54.32
N ASP A 186 -35.04 -26.51 -53.60
CA ASP A 186 -36.07 -27.53 -53.82
C ASP A 186 -36.72 -27.37 -55.20
N LEU A 187 -37.04 -26.15 -55.63
CA LEU A 187 -37.52 -25.86 -56.98
C LEU A 187 -36.53 -26.30 -58.06
N TYR A 188 -35.24 -26.00 -57.87
CA TYR A 188 -34.19 -26.46 -58.78
C TYR A 188 -34.10 -27.99 -58.84
N LYS A 189 -34.18 -28.66 -57.69
CA LYS A 189 -34.14 -30.13 -57.60
C LYS A 189 -35.35 -30.76 -58.30
N GLU A 190 -36.55 -30.22 -58.11
CA GLU A 190 -37.75 -30.66 -58.83
C GLU A 190 -37.67 -30.44 -60.34
N LEU A 191 -37.16 -29.27 -60.77
CA LEU A 191 -37.00 -28.96 -62.19
C LEU A 191 -36.00 -29.91 -62.85
N LYS A 192 -34.89 -30.21 -62.17
CA LYS A 192 -33.89 -31.16 -62.64
C LYS A 192 -34.46 -32.58 -62.77
N ASN A 193 -35.22 -33.04 -61.79
CA ASN A 193 -35.84 -34.36 -61.83
C ASN A 193 -36.93 -34.47 -62.92
N LYS A 194 -37.64 -33.38 -63.23
CA LYS A 194 -38.61 -33.31 -64.34
C LYS A 194 -37.95 -33.26 -65.72
N SER A 195 -36.73 -32.71 -65.81
CA SER A 195 -35.94 -32.64 -67.05
C SER A 195 -35.34 -33.97 -67.48
N GLU A 196 -35.22 -34.95 -66.58
CA GLU A 196 -34.75 -36.30 -66.92
C GLU A 196 -35.88 -37.21 -67.46
N ASP A 197 -37.15 -36.79 -67.37
CA ASP A 197 -38.33 -37.60 -67.73
C ASP A 197 -39.07 -37.07 -68.97
N GLY A 198 -38.46 -36.14 -69.74
CA GLY A 198 -39.11 -35.52 -70.89
C GLY A 198 -38.17 -35.02 -71.99
N VAL A 199 -38.33 -35.62 -73.17
CA VAL A 199 -37.97 -35.15 -74.54
C VAL A 199 -36.67 -35.71 -75.16
N THR A 200 -36.84 -36.87 -75.80
CA THR A 200 -36.32 -37.12 -77.16
C THR A 200 -37.09 -36.24 -78.17
N THR A 201 -36.49 -35.15 -78.67
CA THR A 201 -36.46 -34.82 -80.13
C THR A 201 -35.65 -33.56 -80.44
N LYS A 202 -34.53 -33.80 -81.14
CA LYS A 202 -33.84 -33.03 -82.19
C LYS A 202 -33.71 -31.49 -82.10
N VAL A 203 -32.45 -31.11 -81.89
CA VAL A 203 -31.69 -29.91 -82.29
C VAL A 203 -32.02 -29.39 -83.71
N PRO A 204 -31.91 -28.06 -83.93
CA PRO A 204 -31.04 -27.58 -84.99
C PRO A 204 -30.01 -26.55 -84.49
N ASP A 205 -28.78 -26.74 -84.95
CA ASP A 205 -27.58 -25.95 -84.68
C ASP A 205 -27.65 -24.55 -85.30
N THR A 206 -27.15 -23.53 -84.60
CA THR A 206 -26.10 -22.63 -85.14
C THR A 206 -25.43 -21.82 -84.01
N PRO A 207 -24.13 -21.46 -84.16
CA PRO A 207 -23.25 -21.16 -83.04
C PRO A 207 -22.99 -19.65 -82.87
N THR A 208 -22.80 -19.21 -81.63
CA THR A 208 -21.91 -18.06 -81.37
C THR A 208 -21.44 -18.05 -79.92
N ASN A 209 -20.19 -18.47 -79.75
CA ASN A 209 -19.13 -17.71 -79.10
C ASN A 209 -19.36 -17.25 -77.65
N LEU A 210 -18.95 -18.09 -76.70
CA LEU A 210 -18.48 -17.61 -75.39
C LEU A 210 -17.07 -18.14 -75.19
N GLN A 211 -16.12 -17.21 -75.33
CA GLN A 211 -14.74 -17.38 -74.90
C GLN A 211 -14.71 -17.76 -73.43
N THR A 212 -14.19 -18.96 -73.17
CA THR A 212 -13.50 -19.30 -71.94
C THR A 212 -12.18 -18.55 -71.89
N ASP A 213 -11.91 -17.84 -70.79
CA ASP A 213 -10.55 -17.83 -70.27
C ASP A 213 -10.55 -17.80 -68.75
N SER A 214 -9.80 -18.76 -68.23
CA SER A 214 -9.42 -18.94 -66.84
C SER A 214 -8.51 -17.79 -66.38
N ALA A 215 -8.50 -17.47 -65.10
CA ALA A 215 -7.32 -17.72 -64.23
C ALA A 215 -7.37 -16.90 -62.93
N LEU A 216 -6.98 -17.60 -61.87
CA LEU A 216 -6.48 -17.08 -60.60
C LEU A 216 -5.37 -16.05 -60.80
N SER A 217 -5.33 -15.02 -59.94
CA SER A 217 -4.06 -14.47 -59.45
C SER A 217 -4.24 -13.98 -58.02
N GLU A 218 -3.44 -14.56 -57.14
CA GLU A 218 -3.12 -14.04 -55.82
C GLU A 218 -2.22 -12.80 -55.93
N ASP A 219 -2.24 -12.03 -54.84
CA ASP A 219 -1.22 -11.12 -54.32
C ASP A 219 -0.64 -10.01 -55.20
N ASN A 220 -0.87 -8.76 -54.78
CA ASN A 220 0.27 -7.94 -54.37
C ASN A 220 -0.08 -6.75 -53.48
N ALA A 221 0.89 -6.47 -52.61
CA ALA A 221 1.00 -5.39 -51.66
C ALA A 221 0.69 -3.99 -52.21
N THR A 222 0.11 -3.14 -51.37
CA THR A 222 0.41 -1.71 -51.38
C THR A 222 0.68 -1.27 -49.96
N THR A 223 1.95 -0.99 -49.72
CA THR A 223 2.47 -0.19 -48.62
C THR A 223 2.03 1.27 -48.76
N ASP A 224 2.01 1.95 -47.61
CA ASP A 224 2.31 3.37 -47.40
C ASP A 224 1.19 4.43 -47.22
N GLY A 225 1.43 5.28 -46.22
CA GLY A 225 0.67 6.47 -45.78
C GLY A 225 -0.25 6.19 -44.58
N ILE A 226 0.19 6.16 -43.31
CA ILE A 226 0.66 7.28 -42.48
C ILE A 226 -0.17 8.56 -42.69
N ASP A 227 -1.22 8.73 -41.89
CA ASP A 227 -1.42 9.86 -40.98
C ASP A 227 -2.87 9.88 -40.48
N ASP A 228 -3.03 9.62 -39.17
CA ASP A 228 -4.04 10.28 -38.33
C ASP A 228 -3.86 9.74 -36.90
N LEU A 229 -2.88 10.35 -36.22
CA LEU A 229 -2.75 10.27 -34.77
C LEU A 229 -3.97 10.93 -34.11
N PRO A 230 -4.38 10.47 -32.90
CA PRO A 230 -5.45 11.12 -32.15
C PRO A 230 -5.01 12.49 -31.64
N SER A 231 -5.83 13.51 -31.92
CA SER A 231 -5.78 14.83 -31.30
C SER A 231 -5.83 14.70 -29.78
N VAL A 232 -4.70 14.97 -29.13
CA VAL A 232 -4.55 15.19 -27.69
C VAL A 232 -4.92 16.65 -27.43
N GLY A 233 -5.98 16.89 -26.68
CA GLY A 233 -6.34 18.23 -26.23
C GLY A 233 -7.42 18.16 -25.17
N GLU A 234 -7.13 18.80 -24.03
CA GLU A 234 -8.03 19.16 -22.91
C GLU A 234 -8.31 18.03 -21.89
N THR A 235 -7.99 18.12 -20.60
CA THR A 235 -7.22 19.04 -19.74
C THR A 235 -6.84 18.18 -18.53
N PHE A 236 -5.56 17.89 -18.33
CA PHE A 236 -5.09 17.42 -17.02
C PHE A 236 -4.57 18.66 -16.30
N ASP A 237 -5.21 19.02 -15.20
CA ASP A 237 -4.64 19.98 -14.26
C ASP A 237 -3.28 19.44 -13.82
N GLU A 238 -2.23 20.14 -14.25
CA GLU A 238 -0.87 19.97 -13.80
C GLU A 238 -0.81 20.23 -12.29
N ILE A 239 -0.81 19.17 -11.49
CA ILE A 239 -0.21 19.26 -10.16
C ILE A 239 1.29 19.24 -10.40
N SER A 240 1.85 20.44 -10.58
CA SER A 240 3.30 20.69 -10.55
C SER A 240 3.84 20.25 -9.18
N VAL A 241 4.36 19.02 -9.11
CA VAL A 241 5.14 18.58 -7.97
C VAL A 241 6.54 19.14 -8.14
N ASP A 242 6.71 20.34 -7.61
CA ASP A 242 8.01 21.00 -7.50
C ASP A 242 8.93 20.07 -6.70
N SER A 243 9.91 19.49 -7.39
CA SER A 243 10.87 18.52 -6.85
C SER A 243 12.00 19.28 -6.13
N GLY A 244 11.61 20.13 -5.18
CA GLY A 244 12.50 21.07 -4.48
C GLY A 244 12.37 21.14 -2.96
N ASN A 245 11.38 20.48 -2.33
CA ASN A 245 11.25 20.49 -0.87
C ASN A 245 12.03 19.35 -0.21
N ILE A 246 13.35 19.50 -0.20
CA ILE A 246 14.17 18.92 0.86
C ILE A 246 13.77 19.67 2.13
N SER A 247 13.04 18.99 3.01
CA SER A 247 12.71 19.46 4.35
C SER A 247 14.00 19.82 5.08
N GLN A 248 14.36 21.10 5.09
CA GLN A 248 15.41 21.60 5.96
C GLN A 248 14.87 21.62 7.38
N PRO A 249 15.60 21.07 8.37
CA PRO A 249 15.20 21.18 9.76
C PRO A 249 15.10 22.66 10.14
N ILE A 250 13.99 23.04 10.77
CA ILE A 250 13.77 24.39 11.31
C ILE A 250 14.96 24.71 12.22
N SER A 251 15.67 25.79 11.89
CA SER A 251 16.84 26.20 12.67
C SER A 251 16.41 26.67 14.06
N GLU A 252 17.25 26.42 15.07
CA GLU A 252 16.99 26.82 16.47
C GLU A 252 16.75 28.34 16.61
N ALA A 253 17.32 29.13 15.70
CA ALA A 253 17.10 30.58 15.61
C ALA A 253 15.65 30.95 15.21
N GLN A 254 14.99 30.13 14.38
CA GLN A 254 13.59 30.34 13.99
C GLN A 254 12.63 29.96 15.11
N LEU A 255 12.95 28.95 15.91
CA LEU A 255 12.17 28.56 17.10
C LEU A 255 12.16 29.65 18.17
N ARG A 256 13.31 30.30 18.42
CA ARG A 256 13.41 31.39 19.41
C ARG A 256 12.64 32.66 19.00
N LYS A 257 12.41 32.88 17.71
CA LYS A 257 11.67 34.05 17.21
C LYS A 257 10.14 33.88 17.30
N LEU A 258 9.66 32.65 17.45
CA LEU A 258 8.23 32.31 17.62
C LEU A 258 7.78 32.28 19.09
N MET A 259 8.73 32.32 20.03
CA MET A 259 8.48 32.28 21.48
C MET A 259 8.66 33.64 22.19
N LEU A 260 8.78 34.73 21.42
CA LEU A 260 8.76 36.12 21.88
C LEU A 260 7.53 36.83 21.28
#